data_AF-A0AAC8XPN8-F1
#
_entry.id   AF-A0AAC8XPN8-F1
#
_cell.length_a   1.000
_cell.length_b   1.000
_cell.length_c   1.000
_cell.angle_alpha   90.00
_cell.angle_beta   90.00
_cell.angle_gamma   90.00
#
_symmetry.space_group_name_H-M   'P 1'
#
loop_
_entity.id
_entity.type
_entity.pdbx_description
1 polymer ?
#
loop_
_entity_poly.entity_id
_entity_poly.type
_entity_poly.pdbx_seq_one_letter_code
_entity_poly.pdbx_strand_id
1 'polypeptide(L)'
;MSVKNYQKFYEPLNAVRSADFNRCIYCGCEAARPDFIPPIKFIHDWRDVNSSADFISAPSCNECFDLLKNENSGTLEPRITVLKKLLAAKYKKAIRVFNHWSMDEIEEMDTAFQISLKGGMRLGKETLSRLQFSGFDYEVNGSITRVAKPQREVFKVFDEEFESFREALAFASETYQIKKSRLSQLYYEHDENFDKAVEIFHGLV
;
A
#
# COMPACT_ATOMS: atom_id res chain seq x y z
N MET A 1 8.21 -14.07 -31.35
CA MET A 1 9.60 -13.70 -30.99
C MET A 1 9.79 -13.94 -29.49
N SER A 2 10.92 -14.51 -29.06
CA SER A 2 11.15 -14.89 -27.65
C SER A 2 11.30 -13.67 -26.73
N VAL A 3 10.73 -13.75 -25.52
CA VAL A 3 10.80 -12.74 -24.43
C VAL A 3 12.22 -12.23 -24.16
N LYS A 4 13.23 -13.10 -24.32
CA LYS A 4 14.66 -12.75 -24.10
C LYS A 4 15.18 -11.62 -25.00
N ASN A 5 14.55 -11.34 -26.13
CA ASN A 5 15.05 -10.34 -27.08
C ASN A 5 14.66 -8.90 -26.72
N TYR A 6 13.72 -8.71 -25.79
CA TYR A 6 13.19 -7.40 -25.43
C TYR A 6 13.78 -6.81 -24.14
N GLN A 7 14.46 -7.61 -23.31
CA GLN A 7 15.08 -7.12 -22.07
C GLN A 7 16.16 -6.06 -22.31
N LYS A 8 16.84 -6.12 -23.48
CA LYS A 8 17.86 -5.15 -23.89
C LYS A 8 17.37 -3.70 -24.01
N PHE A 9 16.05 -3.49 -24.01
CA PHE A 9 15.45 -2.17 -24.08
C PHE A 9 15.26 -1.54 -22.70
N TYR A 10 15.55 -2.25 -21.61
CA TYR A 10 15.25 -1.80 -20.26
C TYR A 10 16.51 -1.47 -19.48
N GLU A 11 16.54 -0.28 -18.90
CA GLU A 11 17.59 0.14 -17.98
C GLU A 11 17.27 -0.32 -16.55
N PRO A 12 18.26 -0.80 -15.78
CA PRO A 12 18.01 -1.20 -14.39
C PRO A 12 17.68 0.02 -13.52
N LEU A 13 16.67 -0.12 -12.66
CA LEU A 13 16.43 0.81 -11.56
C LEU A 13 17.21 0.35 -10.33
N ASN A 14 18.21 1.12 -9.93
CA ASN A 14 19.10 0.79 -8.82
C ASN A 14 18.82 1.68 -7.62
N ALA A 15 18.79 1.10 -6.42
CA ALA A 15 18.75 1.89 -5.20
C ALA A 15 20.06 2.71 -5.06
N VAL A 16 19.95 3.99 -4.67
CA VAL A 16 21.12 4.87 -4.46
C VAL A 16 21.85 4.53 -3.16
N ARG A 17 21.12 4.07 -2.14
CA ARG A 17 21.67 3.79 -0.81
C ARG A 17 21.71 2.29 -0.55
N SER A 18 22.80 1.84 0.09
CA SER A 18 23.00 0.43 0.43
C SER A 18 21.91 -0.16 1.33
N ALA A 19 21.30 0.66 2.20
CA ALA A 19 20.17 0.25 3.04
C ALA A 19 18.93 -0.18 2.25
N ASP A 20 18.83 0.23 0.98
CA ASP A 20 17.70 -0.06 0.10
C ASP A 20 18.05 -1.10 -0.99
N PHE A 21 19.25 -1.69 -0.93
CA PHE A 21 19.64 -2.78 -1.84
C PHE A 21 18.74 -4.00 -1.64
N ASN A 22 18.44 -4.70 -2.75
CA ASN A 22 17.54 -5.86 -2.77
C ASN A 22 16.15 -5.59 -2.18
N ARG A 23 15.65 -4.35 -2.20
CA ARG A 23 14.28 -4.03 -1.79
C ARG A 23 13.39 -3.84 -3.01
N CYS A 24 12.16 -4.33 -2.87
CA CYS A 24 11.07 -4.10 -3.78
C CYS A 24 10.73 -2.60 -3.79
N ILE A 25 10.82 -1.95 -4.96
CA ILE A 25 10.54 -0.51 -5.08
C ILE A 25 9.10 -0.18 -4.65
N TYR A 26 8.19 -1.15 -4.79
CA TYR A 26 6.78 -0.90 -4.57
C TYR A 26 6.32 -1.03 -3.11
N CYS A 27 6.91 -1.94 -2.33
CA CYS A 27 6.40 -2.30 -1.01
C CYS A 27 7.49 -2.46 0.06
N GLY A 28 8.77 -2.35 -0.30
CA GLY A 28 9.88 -2.40 0.64
C GLY A 28 10.28 -3.80 1.14
N CYS A 29 9.55 -4.86 0.75
CA CYS A 29 9.93 -6.25 0.97
C CYS A 29 11.19 -6.64 0.18
N GLU A 30 11.75 -7.82 0.42
CA GLU A 30 12.87 -8.36 -0.35
C GLU A 30 12.50 -8.53 -1.84
N ALA A 31 13.32 -7.96 -2.72
CA ALA A 31 13.20 -8.13 -4.15
C ALA A 31 13.64 -9.54 -4.56
N ALA A 32 12.84 -10.20 -5.39
CA ALA A 32 13.09 -11.54 -5.87
C ALA A 32 13.37 -11.57 -7.38
N ARG A 33 12.79 -10.62 -8.13
CA ARG A 33 12.87 -10.59 -9.60
C ARG A 33 12.62 -9.19 -10.16
N PRO A 34 13.10 -8.90 -11.38
CA PRO A 34 12.74 -7.67 -12.07
C PRO A 34 11.29 -7.68 -12.54
N ASP A 35 10.61 -6.55 -12.34
CA ASP A 35 9.38 -6.17 -13.04
C ASP A 35 9.75 -5.17 -14.15
N PHE A 36 9.32 -5.43 -15.38
CA PHE A 36 9.64 -4.58 -16.52
C PHE A 36 8.52 -3.57 -16.72
N ILE A 37 8.89 -2.29 -16.87
CA ILE A 37 7.94 -1.19 -17.06
C ILE A 37 8.30 -0.47 -18.36
N PRO A 38 7.45 -0.54 -19.40
CA PRO A 38 6.22 -1.33 -19.49
C PRO A 38 6.49 -2.85 -19.43
N PRO A 39 5.48 -3.70 -19.16
CA PRO A 39 5.70 -5.14 -19.24
C PRO A 39 6.10 -5.57 -20.64
N ILE A 40 7.08 -6.47 -20.75
CA ILE A 40 7.59 -6.96 -22.04
C ILE A 40 6.47 -7.46 -22.97
N LYS A 41 5.41 -8.07 -22.42
CA LYS A 41 4.28 -8.56 -23.23
C LYS A 41 3.49 -7.47 -23.94
N PHE A 42 3.60 -6.21 -23.50
CA PHE A 42 2.96 -5.04 -24.08
C PHE A 42 3.95 -4.12 -24.82
N ILE A 43 5.20 -4.55 -25.03
CA ILE A 43 6.26 -3.68 -25.56
C ILE A 43 5.90 -3.03 -26.91
N HIS A 44 5.12 -3.71 -27.74
CA HIS A 44 4.68 -3.19 -29.04
C HIS A 44 3.72 -2.01 -28.90
N ASP A 45 2.89 -1.99 -27.85
CA ASP A 45 1.97 -0.88 -27.57
C ASP A 45 2.74 0.42 -27.25
N TRP A 46 3.95 0.29 -26.71
CA TRP A 46 4.77 1.41 -26.23
C TRP A 46 5.88 1.82 -27.18
N ARG A 47 6.37 0.91 -28.03
CA ARG A 47 7.52 1.20 -28.90
C ARG A 47 7.14 1.89 -30.20
N ASP A 48 5.98 1.55 -30.75
CA ASP A 48 5.55 2.04 -32.08
C ASP A 48 4.86 3.40 -31.99
N VAL A 49 4.39 3.76 -30.79
CA VAL A 49 3.88 5.09 -30.44
C VAL A 49 5.02 5.80 -29.73
N ASN A 50 5.41 7.02 -30.12
CA ASN A 50 6.45 7.84 -29.48
C ASN A 50 6.03 8.19 -28.03
N SER A 51 6.06 7.20 -27.15
CA SER A 51 5.37 7.18 -25.87
C SER A 51 6.34 7.53 -24.74
N SER A 52 5.82 8.20 -23.71
CA SER A 52 6.55 8.63 -22.53
C SER A 52 6.81 7.48 -21.53
N ALA A 53 7.07 6.28 -22.01
CA ALA A 53 7.31 5.11 -21.19
C ALA A 53 8.74 5.09 -20.62
N ASP A 54 8.89 4.56 -19.40
CA ASP A 54 10.17 4.60 -18.68
C ASP A 54 11.20 3.63 -19.23
N PHE A 55 10.75 2.47 -19.75
CA PHE A 55 11.63 1.36 -20.16
C PHE A 55 12.66 1.00 -19.08
N ILE A 56 12.17 0.68 -17.88
CA ILE A 56 13.00 0.30 -16.72
C ILE A 56 12.75 -1.12 -16.23
N SER A 57 13.78 -1.71 -15.63
CA SER A 57 13.72 -2.97 -14.90
C SER A 57 13.73 -2.70 -13.40
N ALA A 58 12.54 -2.70 -12.80
CA ALA A 58 12.33 -2.35 -11.40
C ALA A 58 12.46 -3.58 -10.48
N PRO A 59 13.15 -3.48 -9.33
CA PRO A 59 13.23 -4.59 -8.37
C PRO A 59 11.87 -4.83 -7.72
N SER A 60 11.37 -6.06 -7.78
CA SER A 60 10.08 -6.45 -7.24
C SER A 60 10.16 -7.72 -6.40
N CYS A 61 9.37 -7.80 -5.33
CA CYS A 61 9.08 -9.08 -4.69
C CYS A 61 8.13 -9.92 -5.56
N ASN A 62 8.05 -11.23 -5.30
CA ASN A 62 7.20 -12.14 -6.07
C ASN A 62 5.72 -11.71 -6.08
N GLU A 63 5.22 -11.29 -4.92
CA GLU A 63 3.82 -10.91 -4.80
C GLU A 63 3.48 -9.65 -5.61
N CYS A 64 4.29 -8.60 -5.52
CA CYS A 64 4.06 -7.37 -6.26
C CYS A 64 4.11 -7.62 -7.77
N PHE A 65 5.05 -8.45 -8.20
CA PHE A 65 5.15 -8.90 -9.60
C PHE A 65 3.88 -9.65 -10.03
N ASP A 66 3.41 -10.61 -9.24
CA ASP A 66 2.24 -11.41 -9.56
C ASP A 66 0.94 -10.60 -9.60
N LEU A 67 0.82 -9.59 -8.73
CA LEU A 67 -0.31 -8.65 -8.75
C LEU A 67 -0.28 -7.76 -10.00
N LEU A 68 0.90 -7.32 -10.43
CA LEU A 68 1.08 -6.41 -11.56
C LEU A 68 1.25 -7.11 -12.92
N LYS A 69 1.26 -8.44 -12.97
CA LYS A 69 1.56 -9.20 -14.20
C LYS A 69 0.65 -8.87 -15.39
N ASN A 70 -0.54 -8.32 -15.15
CA ASN A 70 -1.52 -7.95 -16.17
C ASN A 70 -1.70 -6.43 -16.33
N GLU A 71 -0.96 -5.63 -15.57
CA GLU A 71 -1.05 -4.18 -15.60
C GLU A 71 -0.24 -3.58 -16.75
N ASN A 72 -0.86 -2.80 -17.65
CA ASN A 72 -0.22 -2.19 -18.80
C ASN A 72 0.15 -0.71 -18.55
N SER A 73 0.73 -0.41 -17.39
CA SER A 73 1.27 0.92 -17.10
C SER A 73 2.68 1.07 -17.72
N GLY A 74 2.91 2.16 -18.44
CA GLY A 74 4.19 2.47 -19.09
C GLY A 74 5.21 3.20 -18.21
N THR A 75 4.79 3.70 -17.05
CA THR A 75 5.65 4.41 -16.10
C THR A 75 5.49 3.86 -14.67
N LEU A 76 6.45 4.18 -13.80
CA LEU A 76 6.54 3.64 -12.44
C LEU A 76 5.39 4.09 -11.52
N GLU A 77 5.03 5.38 -11.52
CA GLU A 77 4.06 5.96 -10.59
C GLU A 77 2.63 5.41 -10.76
N PRO A 78 2.05 5.32 -11.99
CA PRO A 78 0.77 4.66 -12.19
C PRO A 78 0.80 3.20 -11.73
N ARG A 79 1.92 2.51 -11.97
CA ARG A 79 2.09 1.12 -11.58
C ARG A 79 2.14 0.93 -10.06
N ILE A 80 2.82 1.82 -9.33
CA ILE A 80 2.78 1.89 -7.86
C ILE A 80 1.33 2.10 -7.39
N THR A 81 0.61 3.03 -8.01
CA THR A 81 -0.79 3.36 -7.65
C THR A 81 -1.71 2.15 -7.82
N VAL A 82 -1.60 1.42 -8.94
CA VAL A 82 -2.36 0.19 -9.17
C VAL A 82 -2.00 -0.88 -8.16
N LEU A 83 -0.71 -1.09 -7.89
CA LEU A 83 -0.30 -2.09 -6.91
C LEU A 83 -0.90 -1.81 -5.53
N LYS A 84 -0.83 -0.57 -5.04
CA LYS A 84 -1.35 -0.21 -3.71
C LYS A 84 -2.84 -0.57 -3.60
N LYS A 85 -3.63 -0.33 -4.65
CA LYS A 85 -5.05 -0.75 -4.72
C LYS A 85 -5.21 -2.27 -4.67
N LEU A 86 -4.43 -3.01 -5.47
CA LEU A 86 -4.49 -4.48 -5.52
C LEU A 86 -4.08 -5.12 -4.18
N LEU A 87 -3.04 -4.58 -3.55
CA LEU A 87 -2.53 -5.06 -2.26
C LEU A 87 -3.55 -4.80 -1.14
N ALA A 88 -4.13 -3.60 -1.09
CA ALA A 88 -5.18 -3.26 -0.14
C ALA A 88 -6.42 -4.16 -0.31
N ALA A 89 -6.82 -4.44 -1.57
CA ALA A 89 -7.93 -5.33 -1.85
C ALA A 89 -7.64 -6.78 -1.41
N LYS A 90 -6.46 -7.31 -1.71
CA LYS A 90 -6.04 -8.67 -1.33
C LYS A 90 -6.08 -8.89 0.19
N TYR A 91 -5.65 -7.90 0.96
CA TYR A 91 -5.48 -7.99 2.41
C TYR A 91 -6.54 -7.23 3.22
N LYS A 92 -7.65 -6.82 2.59
CA LYS A 92 -8.74 -6.05 3.22
C LYS A 92 -9.21 -6.62 4.56
N LYS A 93 -9.32 -7.95 4.67
CA LYS A 93 -9.73 -8.61 5.92
C LYS A 93 -8.69 -8.45 7.03
N ALA A 94 -7.42 -8.63 6.73
CA ALA A 94 -6.33 -8.51 7.70
C ALA A 94 -6.18 -7.06 8.19
N ILE A 95 -6.25 -6.09 7.29
CA ILE A 95 -6.27 -4.65 7.63
C ILE A 95 -7.43 -4.36 8.59
N ARG A 96 -8.64 -4.87 8.30
CA ARG A 96 -9.80 -4.69 9.17
C ARG A 96 -9.55 -5.27 10.56
N VAL A 97 -9.02 -6.50 10.66
CA VAL A 97 -8.68 -7.11 11.94
C VAL A 97 -7.71 -6.21 12.72
N PHE A 98 -6.62 -5.78 12.08
CA PHE A 98 -5.62 -4.93 12.72
C PHE A 98 -6.19 -3.60 13.23
N ASN A 99 -7.10 -2.96 12.49
CA ASN A 99 -7.68 -1.67 12.88
C ASN A 99 -8.74 -1.79 13.98
N HIS A 100 -9.45 -2.91 14.07
CA HIS A 100 -10.63 -3.03 14.94
C HIS A 100 -10.36 -3.71 16.28
N TRP A 101 -9.34 -4.56 16.36
CA TRP A 101 -9.06 -5.38 17.54
C TRP A 101 -7.82 -4.88 18.29
N SER A 102 -7.94 -4.76 19.61
CA SER A 102 -6.81 -4.59 20.53
C SER A 102 -6.25 -5.95 20.95
N MET A 103 -5.03 -5.96 21.50
CA MET A 103 -4.47 -7.21 22.04
C MET A 103 -5.23 -7.66 23.28
N ASP A 104 -5.64 -6.73 24.14
CA ASP A 104 -6.44 -7.00 25.33
C ASP A 104 -7.79 -7.64 24.97
N GLU A 105 -8.51 -7.07 23.98
CA GLU A 105 -9.76 -7.64 23.45
C GLU A 105 -9.57 -9.06 22.90
N ILE A 106 -8.40 -9.36 22.32
CA ILE A 106 -8.08 -10.69 21.81
C ILE A 106 -7.79 -11.67 22.95
N GLU A 107 -7.09 -11.23 24.00
CA GLU A 107 -6.68 -12.09 25.13
C GLU A 107 -7.87 -12.65 25.93
N GLU A 108 -9.01 -11.96 25.89
CA GLU A 108 -10.26 -12.41 26.50
C GLU A 108 -11.01 -13.47 25.67
N MET A 109 -10.58 -13.74 24.43
CA MET A 109 -11.24 -14.68 23.52
C MET A 109 -10.78 -16.12 23.72
N ASP A 110 -11.51 -17.09 23.16
CA ASP A 110 -11.10 -18.48 23.15
C ASP A 110 -9.81 -18.71 22.34
N THR A 111 -9.04 -19.73 22.72
CA THR A 111 -7.71 -20.00 22.17
C THR A 111 -7.67 -20.17 20.65
N ALA A 112 -8.70 -20.81 20.06
CA ALA A 112 -8.73 -21.02 18.62
C ALA A 112 -8.94 -19.68 17.88
N PHE A 113 -9.81 -18.84 18.42
CA PHE A 113 -10.06 -17.50 17.89
C PHE A 113 -8.87 -16.55 18.08
N GLN A 114 -8.16 -16.66 19.21
CA GLN A 114 -6.93 -15.90 19.46
C GLN A 114 -5.86 -16.14 18.40
N ILE A 115 -5.62 -17.40 18.02
CA ILE A 115 -4.60 -17.76 17.02
C ILE A 115 -4.91 -17.08 15.68
N SER A 116 -6.18 -17.14 15.26
CA SER A 116 -6.65 -16.53 14.02
C SER A 116 -6.50 -14.99 14.05
N LEU A 117 -6.95 -14.35 15.12
CA LEU A 117 -6.87 -12.90 15.26
C LEU A 117 -5.43 -12.40 15.35
N LYS A 118 -4.55 -13.05 16.12
CA LYS A 118 -3.12 -12.70 16.19
C LYS A 118 -2.45 -12.80 14.81
N GLY A 119 -2.79 -13.82 14.02
CA GLY A 119 -2.35 -13.94 12.63
C GLY A 119 -2.83 -12.78 11.76
N GLY A 120 -4.13 -12.45 11.84
CA GLY A 120 -4.73 -11.32 11.13
C GLY A 120 -4.12 -9.96 11.51
N MET A 121 -3.83 -9.76 12.80
CA MET A 121 -3.20 -8.56 13.34
C MET A 121 -1.80 -8.34 12.75
N ARG A 122 -0.96 -9.38 12.77
CA ARG A 122 0.40 -9.31 12.21
C ARG A 122 0.35 -8.99 10.72
N LEU A 123 -0.48 -9.72 9.98
CA LEU A 123 -0.63 -9.53 8.54
C LEU A 123 -1.18 -8.15 8.19
N GLY A 124 -2.16 -7.64 8.95
CA GLY A 124 -2.71 -6.31 8.75
C GLY A 124 -1.68 -5.21 9.01
N LYS A 125 -0.91 -5.31 10.10
CA LYS A 125 0.18 -4.39 10.42
C LYS A 125 1.23 -4.35 9.30
N GLU A 126 1.68 -5.52 8.85
CA GLU A 126 2.65 -5.63 7.75
C GLU A 126 2.09 -5.03 6.46
N THR A 127 0.83 -5.32 6.13
CA THR A 127 0.18 -4.79 4.93
C THR A 127 0.12 -3.27 4.95
N LEU A 128 -0.26 -2.65 6.08
CA LEU A 128 -0.31 -1.19 6.19
C LEU A 128 1.07 -0.55 6.01
N SER A 129 2.11 -1.14 6.63
CA SER A 129 3.50 -0.71 6.41
C SER A 129 3.89 -0.74 4.92
N ARG A 130 3.51 -1.82 4.22
CA ARG A 130 3.75 -1.97 2.77
C ARG A 130 2.98 -0.94 1.93
N LEU A 131 1.75 -0.61 2.30
CA LEU A 131 0.93 0.41 1.61
C LEU A 131 1.47 1.83 1.83
N GLN A 132 2.00 2.10 3.03
CA GLN A 132 2.60 3.38 3.40
C GLN A 132 4.03 3.55 2.87
N PHE A 133 4.65 2.48 2.37
CA PHE A 133 5.96 2.57 1.74
C PHE A 133 5.92 3.51 0.51
N SER A 134 6.78 4.52 0.52
CA SER A 134 6.86 5.54 -0.54
C SER A 134 7.83 5.18 -1.67
N GLY A 135 8.62 4.13 -1.50
CA GLY A 135 9.77 3.83 -2.36
C GLY A 135 11.09 4.25 -1.70
N PHE A 136 12.16 4.29 -2.50
CA PHE A 136 13.49 4.72 -2.10
C PHE A 136 14.13 5.52 -3.22
N ASP A 137 15.10 6.38 -2.89
CA ASP A 137 15.91 7.09 -3.90
C ASP A 137 16.56 6.09 -4.86
N TYR A 138 16.39 6.32 -6.15
CA TYR A 138 16.86 5.40 -7.18
C TYR A 138 17.58 6.12 -8.31
N GLU A 139 18.40 5.35 -9.03
CA GLU A 139 19.15 5.77 -10.20
C GLU A 139 18.71 4.93 -11.40
N VAL A 140 18.56 5.60 -12.55
CA VAL A 140 18.34 5.01 -13.86
C VAL A 140 19.21 5.76 -14.87
N ASN A 141 20.11 5.04 -15.56
CA ASN A 141 20.97 5.59 -16.61
C ASN A 141 21.70 6.89 -16.21
N GLY A 142 22.32 6.90 -15.03
CA GLY A 142 23.05 8.01 -14.44
C GLY A 142 22.17 9.12 -13.83
N SER A 143 20.86 9.06 -14.00
CA SER A 143 19.92 10.06 -13.47
C SER A 143 19.34 9.60 -12.13
N ILE A 144 19.47 10.44 -11.10
CA ILE A 144 18.98 10.14 -9.76
C ILE A 144 17.59 10.76 -9.55
N THR A 145 16.63 9.92 -9.19
CA THR A 145 15.32 10.34 -8.67
C THR A 145 15.32 10.30 -7.15
N ARG A 146 14.96 11.43 -6.53
CA ARG A 146 14.77 11.54 -5.08
C ARG A 146 13.30 11.31 -4.75
N VAL A 147 13.03 10.27 -3.99
CA VAL A 147 11.66 9.95 -3.58
C VAL A 147 11.29 10.83 -2.39
N ALA A 148 10.16 11.53 -2.51
CA ALA A 148 9.65 12.35 -1.42
C ALA A 148 9.40 11.48 -0.18
N LYS A 149 9.85 11.96 0.99
CA LYS A 149 9.51 11.32 2.25
C LYS A 149 7.99 11.44 2.46
N PRO A 150 7.32 10.38 2.94
CA PRO A 150 5.90 10.46 3.24
C PRO A 150 5.66 11.59 4.24
N GLN A 151 4.67 12.44 3.94
CA GLN A 151 4.16 13.35 4.96
C GLN A 151 3.47 12.52 6.03
N ARG A 152 3.65 12.92 7.29
CA ARG A 152 2.96 12.26 8.41
C ARG A 152 1.47 12.56 8.27
N GLU A 153 0.71 11.54 7.92
CA GLU A 153 -0.75 11.63 7.90
C GLU A 153 -1.23 11.71 9.34
N VAL A 154 -2.02 12.74 9.64
CA VAL A 154 -2.61 12.96 10.97
C VAL A 154 -4.10 12.71 10.83
N PHE A 155 -4.64 11.87 11.72
CA PHE A 155 -6.06 11.58 11.79
C PHE A 155 -6.69 12.51 12.80
N LYS A 156 -7.74 13.23 12.40
CA LYS A 156 -8.46 14.15 13.29
C LYS A 156 -9.79 13.57 13.71
N VAL A 157 -10.14 13.77 14.98
CA VAL A 157 -11.47 13.56 15.55
C VAL A 157 -11.83 14.83 16.30
N PHE A 158 -12.50 15.75 15.62
CA PHE A 158 -12.73 17.13 16.02
C PHE A 158 -11.40 17.82 16.37
N ASP A 159 -11.24 18.28 17.61
CA ASP A 159 -10.04 19.00 18.08
C ASP A 159 -8.87 18.07 18.46
N GLU A 160 -9.07 16.75 18.43
CA GLU A 160 -8.06 15.75 18.80
C GLU A 160 -7.32 15.21 17.57
N GLU A 161 -5.98 15.12 17.67
CA GLU A 161 -5.10 14.62 16.62
C GLU A 161 -4.46 13.29 17.00
N PHE A 162 -4.45 12.34 16.06
CA PHE A 162 -3.92 10.99 16.24
C PHE A 162 -2.91 10.63 15.16
N GLU A 163 -1.93 9.81 15.52
CA GLU A 163 -0.87 9.38 14.61
C GLU A 163 -1.28 8.17 13.76
N SER A 164 -2.42 7.54 14.09
CA SER A 164 -2.92 6.39 13.36
C SER A 164 -4.45 6.35 13.31
N PHE A 165 -4.97 5.82 12.19
CA PHE A 165 -6.39 5.53 12.01
C PHE A 165 -6.97 4.69 13.16
N ARG A 166 -6.18 3.74 13.67
CA ARG A 166 -6.60 2.82 14.74
C ARG A 166 -6.81 3.55 16.06
N GLU A 167 -5.92 4.45 16.44
CA GLU A 167 -6.05 5.26 17.66
C GLU A 167 -7.24 6.21 17.55
N ALA A 168 -7.37 6.91 16.42
CA ALA A 168 -8.52 7.77 16.14
C ALA A 168 -9.84 6.98 16.20
N LEU A 169 -9.89 5.79 15.58
CA LEU A 169 -11.06 4.93 15.58
C LEU A 169 -11.42 4.45 16.99
N ALA A 170 -10.42 4.07 17.79
CA ALA A 170 -10.65 3.63 19.17
C ALA A 170 -11.20 4.78 20.03
N PHE A 171 -10.55 5.94 19.98
CA PHE A 171 -10.99 7.14 20.69
C PHE A 171 -12.42 7.55 20.29
N ALA A 172 -12.68 7.69 18.99
CA ALA A 172 -13.99 8.12 18.51
C ALA A 172 -15.08 7.07 18.82
N SER A 173 -14.75 5.78 18.78
CA SER A 173 -15.68 4.70 19.13
C SER A 173 -16.09 4.78 20.60
N GLU A 174 -15.13 5.02 21.49
CA GLU A 174 -15.35 5.12 22.93
C GLU A 174 -16.04 6.44 23.32
N THR A 175 -15.51 7.58 22.86
CA THR A 175 -16.04 8.90 23.19
C THR A 175 -17.47 9.10 22.71
N TYR A 176 -17.78 8.68 21.48
CA TYR A 176 -19.11 8.89 20.88
C TYR A 176 -20.02 7.67 20.92
N GLN A 177 -19.59 6.59 21.58
CA GLN A 177 -20.36 5.35 21.79
C GLN A 177 -20.85 4.70 20.48
N ILE A 178 -20.02 4.78 19.42
CA ILE A 178 -20.29 4.17 18.11
C ILE A 178 -19.44 2.92 17.97
N LYS A 179 -20.02 1.78 17.60
CA LYS A 179 -19.23 0.56 17.35
C LYS A 179 -18.16 0.81 16.28
N LYS A 180 -16.89 0.43 16.55
CA LYS A 180 -15.74 0.56 15.62
C LYS A 180 -16.09 0.14 14.18
N SER A 181 -16.83 -0.95 14.00
CA SER A 181 -17.25 -1.44 12.68
C SER A 181 -18.18 -0.49 11.92
N ARG A 182 -19.14 0.13 12.62
CA ARG A 182 -20.05 1.11 12.03
C ARG A 182 -19.34 2.43 11.77
N LEU A 183 -18.52 2.87 12.72
CA LEU A 183 -17.75 4.11 12.59
C LEU A 183 -16.75 4.04 11.44
N SER A 184 -16.00 2.94 11.31
CA SER A 184 -15.07 2.74 10.19
C SER A 184 -15.81 2.71 8.84
N GLN A 185 -17.02 2.14 8.79
CA GLN A 185 -17.83 2.17 7.58
C GLN A 185 -18.20 3.62 7.21
N LEU A 186 -18.74 4.38 8.16
CA LEU A 186 -19.13 5.78 7.96
C LEU A 186 -17.94 6.66 7.55
N TYR A 187 -16.76 6.44 8.15
CA TYR A 187 -15.53 7.13 7.76
C TYR A 187 -15.22 6.98 6.27
N TYR A 188 -15.24 5.76 5.73
CA TYR A 188 -14.96 5.52 4.31
C TYR A 188 -16.12 5.94 3.38
N GLU A 189 -17.35 6.00 3.88
CA GLU A 189 -18.52 6.50 3.14
C GLU A 189 -18.54 8.05 3.05
N HIS A 190 -17.85 8.74 3.97
CA HIS A 190 -17.94 10.19 4.14
C HIS A 190 -16.56 10.87 4.15
N ASP A 191 -15.87 10.79 3.01
CA ASP A 191 -14.63 11.50 2.71
C ASP A 191 -13.46 11.24 3.67
N GLU A 192 -13.41 10.05 4.30
CA GLU A 192 -12.33 9.67 5.22
C GLU A 192 -12.18 10.67 6.37
N ASN A 193 -13.30 11.12 6.93
CA ASN A 193 -13.37 12.12 7.99
C ASN A 193 -14.19 11.61 9.19
N PHE A 194 -13.57 11.56 10.38
CA PHE A 194 -14.25 11.07 11.58
C PHE A 194 -15.36 12.01 12.07
N ASP A 195 -15.17 13.32 11.98
CA ASP A 195 -16.13 14.33 12.46
C ASP A 195 -17.46 14.16 11.71
N LYS A 196 -17.39 14.12 10.37
CA LYS A 196 -18.55 13.84 9.51
C LYS A 196 -19.20 12.50 9.85
N ALA A 197 -18.39 11.45 10.06
CA ALA A 197 -18.91 10.13 10.40
C ALA A 197 -19.67 10.13 11.74
N VAL A 198 -19.19 10.87 12.74
CA VAL A 198 -19.83 11.02 14.05
C VAL A 198 -21.11 11.86 13.95
N GLU A 199 -21.05 13.00 13.27
CA GLU A 199 -22.21 13.90 13.06
C GLU A 199 -23.36 13.17 12.36
N ILE A 200 -23.06 12.43 11.30
CA ILE A 200 -24.05 11.65 10.54
C ILE A 200 -24.66 10.54 11.39
N PHE A 201 -23.87 9.85 12.22
CA PHE A 201 -24.39 8.79 13.08
C PHE A 201 -25.40 9.33 14.10
N HIS A 202 -25.12 10.49 14.70
CA HIS A 202 -25.97 11.10 15.72
C HIS A 202 -27.09 11.99 15.14
N GLY A 203 -27.15 12.15 13.82
CA GLY A 203 -28.14 13.01 13.17
C GLY A 203 -27.95 14.49 13.50
N LEU A 204 -26.71 14.93 13.68
CA LEU A 204 -26.34 16.33 13.89
C LEU A 204 -26.29 17.14 12.57
N VAL A 205 -26.75 16.53 11.47
CA VAL A 205 -26.80 17.07 10.11
C VAL A 205 -28.25 17.31 9.69
#